data_AF-A0A4Y2X740-F1
#
_entry.id   AF-A0A4Y2X740-F1
#
_cell.length_a   1.000
_cell.length_b   1.000
_cell.length_c   1.000
_cell.angle_alpha   90.00
_cell.angle_beta   90.00
_cell.angle_gamma   90.00
#
_symmetry.space_group_name_H-M   'P 1'
#
loop_
_entity.id
_entity.type
_entity.pdbx_description
1 polymer ?
#
loop_
_entity_poly.entity_id
_entity_poly.type
_entity_poly.pdbx_seq_one_letter_code
_entity_poly.pdbx_strand_id
1 'polypeptide(L)'
;MDTRGKIHYKEKQKFKLHVKRAKGSGWRMICSTASKPYGKHYKAAFRKMIFSTQIPLHFDKDPKGSLRDMAEHVLVQLFDPPEDPIIYTAFSRSLSNDPFFNNQEISLVI
;
A
#
# COMPACT_ATOMS: atom_id res chain seq x y z
N MET A 1 -17.28 26.03 -22.97
CA MET A 1 -16.01 25.36 -23.30
C MET A 1 -15.87 25.24 -24.79
N ASP A 2 -14.81 25.81 -25.36
CA ASP A 2 -14.46 25.72 -26.78
C ASP A 2 -14.16 24.26 -27.20
N THR A 3 -14.30 23.98 -28.49
CA THR A 3 -14.11 22.67 -29.14
C THR A 3 -12.73 22.09 -28.82
N ARG A 4 -11.69 22.92 -28.81
CA ARG A 4 -10.32 22.53 -28.44
C ARG A 4 -10.23 22.08 -26.97
N GLY A 5 -10.95 22.75 -26.08
CA GLY A 5 -11.05 22.38 -24.66
C GLY A 5 -11.75 21.04 -24.44
N LYS A 6 -12.82 20.77 -25.21
CA LYS A 6 -13.53 19.48 -25.17
C LYS A 6 -12.66 18.32 -25.64
N ILE A 7 -11.86 18.52 -26.70
CA ILE A 7 -10.91 17.51 -27.21
C ILE A 7 -9.82 17.24 -26.17
N HIS A 8 -9.19 18.29 -25.65
CA HIS A 8 -8.15 18.15 -24.64
C HIS A 8 -8.64 17.42 -23.37
N TYR A 9 -9.87 17.72 -22.92
CA TYR A 9 -10.47 17.02 -21.79
C TYR A 9 -10.63 15.51 -22.07
N LYS A 10 -11.17 15.13 -23.24
CA LYS A 10 -11.34 13.71 -23.61
C LYS A 10 -10.01 12.97 -23.68
N GLU A 11 -8.99 13.57 -24.30
CA GLU A 11 -7.65 12.97 -24.37
C GLU A 11 -7.00 12.83 -22.98
N LYS A 12 -7.18 13.83 -22.10
CA LYS A 12 -6.72 13.74 -20.71
C LYS A 12 -7.40 12.58 -19.95
N GLN A 13 -8.70 12.34 -20.18
CA GLN A 13 -9.38 11.19 -19.54
C GLN A 13 -8.87 9.86 -20.07
N LYS A 14 -8.66 9.73 -21.39
CA LYS A 14 -8.06 8.52 -21.99
C LYS A 14 -6.67 8.26 -21.43
N PHE A 15 -5.83 9.28 -21.33
CA PHE A 15 -4.50 9.17 -20.75
C PHE A 15 -4.54 8.73 -19.28
N LYS A 16 -5.39 9.35 -18.46
CA LYS A 16 -5.58 8.92 -17.05
C LYS A 16 -6.00 7.46 -16.94
N LEU A 17 -6.93 7.02 -17.79
CA LEU A 17 -7.37 5.63 -17.83
C LEU A 17 -6.24 4.67 -18.24
N HIS A 18 -5.44 5.05 -19.24
CA HIS A 18 -4.28 4.28 -19.67
C HIS A 18 -3.27 4.12 -18.53
N VAL A 19 -2.92 5.23 -17.85
CA VAL A 19 -2.01 5.20 -16.70
C VAL A 19 -2.56 4.32 -15.57
N LYS A 20 -3.87 4.42 -15.25
CA LYS A 20 -4.49 3.59 -14.22
C LYS A 20 -4.38 2.10 -14.57
N ARG A 21 -4.68 1.73 -15.82
CA ARG A 21 -4.58 0.34 -16.30
C ARG A 21 -3.14 -0.17 -16.29
N ALA A 22 -2.18 0.62 -16.76
CA ALA A 22 -0.76 0.25 -16.78
C ALA A 22 -0.19 0.07 -15.37
N LYS A 23 -0.60 0.93 -14.41
CA LYS A 23 -0.25 0.74 -12.99
C LYS A 23 -0.85 -0.56 -12.45
N GLY A 24 -2.14 -0.81 -12.68
CA GLY A 24 -2.81 -2.02 -12.21
C GLY A 24 -2.20 -3.30 -12.78
N SER A 25 -1.85 -3.33 -14.07
CA SER A 25 -1.20 -4.49 -14.70
C SER A 25 0.23 -4.69 -14.20
N GLY A 26 1.00 -3.62 -14.04
CA GLY A 26 2.35 -3.66 -13.47
C GLY A 26 2.35 -4.20 -12.03
N TRP A 27 1.45 -3.70 -11.19
CA TRP A 27 1.26 -4.18 -9.83
C TRP A 27 0.81 -5.64 -9.79
N ARG A 28 -0.17 -6.03 -10.62
CA ARG A 28 -0.60 -7.42 -10.75
C ARG A 28 0.57 -8.35 -11.06
N MET A 29 1.43 -7.97 -12.00
CA MET A 29 2.60 -8.76 -12.38
C MET A 29 3.59 -8.89 -11.21
N ILE A 30 3.88 -7.80 -10.50
CA ILE A 30 4.78 -7.81 -9.34
C ILE A 30 4.24 -8.73 -8.23
N CYS A 31 2.95 -8.61 -7.91
CA CYS A 31 2.30 -9.41 -6.85
C CYS A 31 2.18 -10.89 -7.24
N SER A 32 1.86 -11.20 -8.50
CA SER A 32 1.64 -12.58 -8.97
C SER A 32 2.94 -13.34 -9.17
N THR A 33 4.01 -12.67 -9.60
CA THR A 33 5.24 -13.38 -10.01
C THR A 33 6.13 -13.74 -8.82
N ALA A 34 6.07 -13.01 -7.69
CA ALA A 34 6.83 -13.07 -6.42
C ALA A 34 8.22 -13.77 -6.36
N SER A 35 8.89 -13.97 -7.50
CA SER A 35 10.27 -14.44 -7.64
C SER A 35 11.26 -13.30 -7.47
N LYS A 36 10.78 -12.06 -7.66
CA LYS A 36 11.55 -10.85 -7.38
C LYS A 36 11.54 -10.61 -5.87
N PRO A 37 12.72 -10.41 -5.24
CA PRO A 37 12.83 -10.12 -3.80
C PRO A 37 11.91 -8.98 -3.36
N TYR A 38 11.75 -7.96 -4.21
CA TYR A 38 10.91 -6.80 -3.99
C TYR A 38 9.42 -7.13 -3.78
N GLY A 39 8.90 -8.12 -4.51
CA GLY A 39 7.49 -8.55 -4.37
C GLY A 39 7.24 -9.22 -3.02
N LYS A 40 8.22 -9.97 -2.49
CA LYS A 40 8.13 -10.60 -1.17
C LYS A 40 8.12 -9.55 -0.05
N HIS A 41 8.95 -8.51 -0.14
CA HIS A 41 8.95 -7.41 0.83
C HIS A 41 7.64 -6.64 0.83
N TYR A 42 7.15 -6.29 -0.36
CA TYR A 42 5.85 -5.64 -0.50
C TYR A 42 4.73 -6.50 0.09
N LYS A 43 4.75 -7.81 -0.14
CA LYS A 43 3.76 -8.73 0.41
C LYS A 43 3.77 -8.76 1.94
N ALA A 44 4.94 -8.93 2.53
CA ALA A 44 5.09 -9.03 3.98
C ALA A 44 4.68 -7.72 4.66
N ALA A 45 5.06 -6.59 4.07
CA ALA A 45 4.58 -5.28 4.51
C ALA A 45 3.06 -5.18 4.38
N PHE A 46 2.48 -5.55 3.24
CA PHE A 46 1.03 -5.50 3.00
C PHE A 46 0.23 -6.36 3.99
N ARG A 47 0.66 -7.58 4.27
CA ARG A 47 -0.01 -8.47 5.25
C ARG A 47 0.08 -7.97 6.69
N LYS A 48 1.17 -7.29 7.02
CA LYS A 48 1.37 -6.66 8.34
C LYS A 48 0.75 -5.26 8.41
N MET A 49 0.35 -4.69 7.28
CA MET A 49 -0.19 -3.34 7.19
C MET A 49 -1.66 -3.34 7.58
N ILE A 50 -2.03 -2.39 8.44
CA ILE A 50 -3.43 -2.12 8.75
C ILE A 50 -4.01 -1.24 7.64
N PHE A 51 -5.16 -1.66 7.08
CA PHE A 51 -5.83 -0.87 6.06
C PHE A 51 -6.37 0.43 6.65
N SER A 52 -6.41 1.51 5.86
CA SER A 52 -6.96 2.79 6.32
C SER A 52 -8.43 2.70 6.77
N THR A 53 -9.18 1.73 6.25
CA THR A 53 -10.56 1.43 6.68
C THR A 53 -10.64 0.73 8.03
N GLN A 54 -9.56 0.08 8.46
CA GLN A 54 -9.44 -0.62 9.73
C GLN A 54 -8.78 0.24 10.81
N ILE A 55 -8.11 1.32 10.43
CA ILE A 55 -7.54 2.31 11.36
C ILE A 55 -8.60 2.66 12.44
N PRO A 56 -9.81 3.16 12.13
CA PRO A 56 -10.77 3.56 13.17
C PRO A 56 -11.25 2.43 14.10
N LEU A 57 -11.04 1.16 13.73
CA LEU A 57 -11.39 -0.01 14.56
C LEU A 57 -10.27 -0.39 15.53
N HIS A 58 -9.04 0.01 15.23
CA HIS A 58 -7.85 -0.25 16.04
C HIS A 58 -7.59 0.82 17.10
N PHE A 59 -8.17 2.01 16.94
CA PHE A 59 -8.04 3.11 17.90
C PHE A 59 -9.27 3.21 18.78
N ASP A 60 -9.05 3.51 20.07
CA ASP A 60 -10.15 3.86 20.97
C ASP A 60 -10.92 5.07 20.44
N LYS A 61 -12.23 5.11 20.74
CA LYS A 61 -13.11 6.21 20.33
C LYS A 61 -12.58 7.51 20.95
N ASP A 62 -12.03 8.36 20.09
CA ASP A 62 -11.52 9.71 20.33
C ASP A 62 -10.11 9.81 20.93
N PRO A 63 -9.05 9.79 20.10
CA PRO A 63 -7.74 10.27 20.52
C PRO A 63 -7.83 11.79 20.79
N LYS A 64 -7.92 12.17 22.06
CA LYS A 64 -7.88 13.57 22.48
C LYS A 64 -6.53 14.18 22.09
N GLY A 65 -6.55 15.27 21.31
CA GLY A 65 -5.33 15.96 20.90
C GLY A 65 -5.48 16.70 19.57
N SER A 66 -4.39 17.27 19.07
CA SER A 66 -4.32 17.86 17.73
C SER A 66 -4.27 16.78 16.65
N LEU A 67 -4.51 17.15 15.37
CA LEU A 67 -4.38 16.24 14.23
C LEU A 67 -3.01 15.53 14.17
N ARG A 68 -1.96 16.21 14.65
CA ARG A 68 -0.62 15.65 14.73
C ARG A 68 -0.53 14.56 15.79
N ASP A 69 -1.07 14.80 16.98
CA ASP A 69 -1.06 13.82 18.08
C ASP A 69 -1.85 12.57 17.69
N MET A 70 -2.96 12.74 16.97
CA MET A 70 -3.71 11.64 16.40
C MET A 70 -2.90 10.86 15.35
N ALA A 71 -2.19 11.54 14.46
CA ALA A 71 -1.33 10.89 13.47
C ALA A 71 -0.17 10.13 14.13
N GLU A 72 0.48 10.73 15.14
CA GLU A 72 1.56 10.09 15.91
C GLU A 72 1.04 8.88 16.69
N HIS A 73 -0.12 9.00 17.34
CA HIS A 73 -0.79 7.89 18.03
C HIS A 73 -1.10 6.74 17.08
N VAL A 74 -1.58 7.04 15.87
CA VAL A 74 -1.78 6.05 14.81
C VAL A 74 -0.47 5.38 14.43
N LEU A 75 0.57 6.14 14.17
CA LEU A 75 1.86 5.59 13.76
C LEU A 75 2.49 4.68 14.83
N VAL A 76 2.40 5.06 16.11
CA VAL A 76 2.95 4.26 17.24
C VAL A 76 2.20 2.95 17.45
N GLN A 77 0.88 2.92 17.22
CA GLN A 77 0.12 1.66 17.32
C GLN A 77 0.22 0.79 16.06
N LEU A 78 0.39 1.40 14.88
CA LEU A 78 0.54 0.67 13.63
C LEU A 78 1.92 0.05 13.46
N PHE A 79 2.94 0.67 14.04
CA PHE A 79 4.32 0.25 13.90
C PHE A 79 4.96 0.21 15.29
N ASP A 80 5.39 -0.98 15.72
CA ASP A 80 6.30 -1.08 16.85
C ASP A 80 7.54 -0.24 16.52
N PRO A 81 7.86 0.80 17.32
CA PRO A 81 9.10 1.53 17.12
C PRO A 81 10.24 0.53 17.29
N PRO A 82 11.13 0.37 16.29
CA PRO A 82 12.20 -0.60 16.39
C PRO A 82 13.13 -0.21 17.53
N GLU A 83 13.40 -1.15 18.42
CA GLU A 83 14.35 -0.98 19.54
C GLU A 83 15.78 -0.66 19.05
N ASP A 84 16.09 -1.03 17.80
CA ASP A 84 17.41 -0.83 17.22
C ASP A 84 17.28 -0.45 15.72
N PRO A 85 17.83 0.68 15.25
CA PRO A 85 17.77 1.10 13.84
C PRO A 85 18.42 0.11 12.86
N ILE A 86 19.21 -0.86 13.36
CA ILE A 86 19.83 -1.94 12.57
C ILE A 86 18.80 -3.00 12.15
N ILE A 87 17.62 -3.07 12.78
CA ILE A 87 16.59 -4.08 12.46
C ILE A 87 16.07 -3.92 11.01
N TYR A 88 16.10 -2.71 10.43
CA TYR A 88 15.73 -2.51 9.03
C TYR A 88 16.74 -3.11 8.04
N THR A 89 18.00 -3.34 8.44
CA THR A 89 19.02 -3.99 7.59
C THR A 89 19.15 -5.48 7.86
N ALA A 90 18.71 -5.95 9.03
CA ALA A 90 18.68 -7.37 9.38
C ALA A 90 17.53 -8.09 8.67
N PHE A 91 17.82 -8.62 7.48
CA PHE A 91 16.91 -9.50 6.75
C PHE A 91 16.49 -10.69 7.63
N SER A 92 15.21 -10.71 8.04
CA SER A 92 14.59 -11.91 8.56
C SER A 92 14.59 -12.99 7.47
N ARG A 93 15.46 -13.98 7.63
CA ARG A 93 15.56 -15.18 6.79
C ARG A 93 14.24 -16.00 6.75
N SER A 94 13.27 -15.69 7.62
CA SER A 94 11.97 -16.37 7.67
C SER A 94 11.02 -16.01 6.50
N LEU A 95 11.29 -14.93 5.76
CA LEU A 95 10.55 -14.54 4.54
C LEU A 95 10.67 -15.53 3.37
N SER A 96 11.57 -16.51 3.48
CA SER A 96 11.84 -17.52 2.45
C SER A 96 10.61 -18.34 2.07
N ASN A 97 9.72 -18.63 3.02
CA ASN A 97 8.64 -19.63 2.88
C ASN A 97 7.24 -19.02 2.75
N ASP A 98 7.12 -17.70 2.64
CA ASP A 98 5.81 -17.06 2.57
C ASP A 98 5.16 -17.36 1.19
N PRO A 99 3.96 -17.97 1.14
CA PRO A 99 3.32 -18.35 -0.13
C PRO A 99 3.07 -17.13 -1.03
N PHE A 100 2.88 -17.35 -2.34
CA PHE A 100 2.54 -16.30 -3.31
C PHE A 100 1.22 -15.58 -2.96
N PHE A 101 1.04 -14.34 -3.42
CA PHE A 101 -0.22 -13.58 -3.25
C PHE A 101 -1.40 -14.40 -3.77
N ASN A 102 -2.46 -14.55 -2.97
CA ASN A 102 -3.68 -15.20 -3.43
C ASN A 102 -4.57 -14.22 -4.22
N ASN A 103 -5.55 -14.72 -4.97
CA ASN A 103 -6.40 -13.87 -5.82
C ASN A 103 -7.19 -12.80 -5.05
N GLN A 104 -7.54 -13.05 -3.79
CA GLN A 104 -8.27 -12.09 -2.95
C GLN A 104 -7.34 -10.95 -2.53
N GLU A 105 -6.12 -11.27 -2.07
CA GLU A 105 -5.10 -10.29 -1.71
C GLU A 105 -4.73 -9.42 -2.93
N ILE A 106 -4.61 -10.02 -4.13
CA ILE A 106 -4.37 -9.28 -5.38
C ILE A 106 -5.51 -8.29 -5.67
N SER A 107 -6.75 -8.65 -5.38
CA SER A 107 -7.92 -7.78 -5.57
C SER A 107 -8.00 -6.62 -4.57
N LEU A 108 -7.32 -6.71 -3.43
CA LEU A 108 -7.25 -5.62 -2.45
C LEU A 108 -6.16 -4.59 -2.81
N VAL A 109 -5.16 -4.99 -3.61
CA VAL A 109 -4.02 -4.16 -4.02
C VAL A 109 -4.27 -3.37 -5.32
N ILE A 110 -5.09 -3.90 -6.23
CA ILE A 110 -5.33 -3.37 -7.60
C ILE A 110 -6.64 -2.58 -7.69
#